data_AF-A0A2T1CV77-F1
#
_entry.id   AF-A0A2T1CV77-F1
#
_cell.length_a   1.000
_cell.length_b   1.000
_cell.length_c   1.000
_cell.angle_alpha   90.00
_cell.angle_beta   90.00
_cell.angle_gamma   90.00
#
_symmetry.space_group_name_H-M   'P 1'
#
loop_
_entity.id
_entity.type
_entity.pdbx_description
1 polymer ?
#
loop_
_entity_poly.entity_id
_entity_poly.type
_entity_poly.pdbx_seq_one_letter_code
_entity_poly.pdbx_strand_id
1 'polypeptide(L)'
;TRTALYEILPNRITLGYIYDRDSDKLVQTEGSFAPSVDDLVVKTALNGMVGGASREILQGFRDVQQRRTNRFAFRKGSLEGTIERNERDRIYIGVWDENLH
;
A
#
# COMPACT_ATOMS: atom_id res chain seq x y z
N THR A 1 -6.00 13.24 -12.12
CA THR A 1 -5.91 11.76 -12.06
C THR A 1 -7.27 11.10 -12.26
N ARG A 2 -7.30 9.84 -12.71
CA ARG A 2 -8.47 8.94 -12.74
C ARG A 2 -8.19 7.78 -11.79
N THR A 3 -9.18 7.41 -10.97
CA THR A 3 -9.03 6.30 -10.03
C THR A 3 -9.89 5.12 -10.46
N ALA A 4 -9.29 3.93 -10.52
CA ALA A 4 -10.01 2.66 -10.59
C ALA A 4 -9.98 2.00 -9.21
N LEU A 5 -11.16 1.75 -8.64
CA LEU A 5 -11.33 1.18 -7.30
C LEU A 5 -11.91 -0.23 -7.41
N TYR A 6 -11.29 -1.18 -6.73
CA TYR A 6 -11.72 -2.57 -6.71
C TYR A 6 -11.93 -3.02 -5.26
N GLU A 7 -13.15 -3.39 -4.92
CA GLU A 7 -13.46 -4.05 -3.66
C GLU A 7 -13.31 -5.57 -3.83
N ILE A 8 -12.07 -6.05 -3.65
CA ILE A 8 -11.71 -7.46 -3.86
C ILE A 8 -12.49 -8.37 -2.90
N LEU A 9 -12.64 -7.94 -1.65
CA LEU A 9 -13.47 -8.59 -0.65
C LEU A 9 -14.24 -7.51 0.12
N PRO A 10 -15.58 -7.54 0.11
CA PRO A 10 -16.39 -6.51 0.74
C PRO A 10 -15.99 -6.21 2.17
N ASN A 11 -15.79 -4.91 2.46
CA ASN A 11 -15.32 -4.37 3.75
C ASN A 11 -13.97 -4.90 4.25
N ARG A 12 -13.26 -5.75 3.49
CA ARG A 12 -12.02 -6.39 3.92
C ARG A 12 -10.83 -5.95 3.11
N ILE A 13 -10.93 -5.95 1.79
CA ILE A 13 -9.82 -5.62 0.89
C ILE A 13 -10.32 -4.69 -0.19
N THR A 14 -9.71 -3.52 -0.25
CA THR A 14 -9.93 -2.53 -1.31
C THR A 14 -8.59 -2.18 -1.94
N LEU A 15 -8.54 -2.17 -3.28
CA LEU A 15 -7.39 -1.73 -4.05
C LEU A 15 -7.77 -0.51 -4.88
N GLY A 16 -6.90 0.50 -4.88
CA GLY A 16 -7.03 1.70 -5.69
C GLY A 16 -5.85 1.81 -6.66
N TYR A 17 -6.14 2.10 -7.92
CA TYR A 17 -5.13 2.41 -8.93
C TYR A 17 -5.40 3.82 -9.45
N ILE A 18 -4.44 4.71 -9.25
CA ILE A 18 -4.53 6.11 -9.66
C ILE A 18 -3.64 6.31 -10.88
N TYR A 19 -4.28 6.76 -11.95
CA TYR A 19 -3.65 7.02 -13.24
C TYR A 19 -3.57 8.53 -13.48
N ASP A 20 -2.44 8.98 -14.03
CA ASP A 20 -2.38 10.30 -14.64
C ASP A 20 -3.36 10.38 -15.82
N ARG A 21 -4.08 11.50 -15.97
CA ARG A 21 -5.15 11.59 -16.99
C ARG A 21 -4.61 11.81 -18.39
N ASP A 22 -3.46 12.45 -18.51
CA ASP A 22 -2.93 12.89 -19.79
C ASP A 22 -2.12 11.77 -20.45
N SER A 23 -1.36 11.03 -19.65
CA SER A 23 -0.50 9.93 -20.10
C SER A 23 -1.09 8.53 -19.93
N ASP A 24 -2.19 8.38 -19.18
CA ASP A 24 -2.75 7.08 -18.74
C ASP A 24 -1.74 6.21 -17.95
N LYS A 25 -0.61 6.78 -17.51
CA LYS A 25 0.40 6.10 -16.70
C LYS A 25 -0.14 5.87 -15.29
N LEU A 26 0.05 4.65 -14.77
CA LEU A 26 -0.17 4.35 -13.36
C LEU A 26 0.85 5.13 -12.51
N VAL A 27 0.37 6.03 -11.65
CA VAL A 27 1.22 6.88 -10.81
C VAL A 27 1.18 6.50 -9.34
N GLN A 28 0.09 5.83 -8.90
CA GLN A 28 -0.03 5.38 -7.52
C GLN A 28 -0.92 4.14 -7.42
N THR A 29 -0.52 3.23 -6.54
CA THR A 29 -1.31 2.06 -6.13
C THR A 29 -1.56 2.13 -4.63
N GLU A 30 -2.80 1.88 -4.24
CA GLU A 30 -3.24 1.88 -2.85
C GLU A 30 -3.89 0.55 -2.49
N GLY A 31 -3.69 0.11 -1.25
CA GLY A 31 -4.35 -1.06 -0.68
C GLY A 31 -4.82 -0.78 0.74
N SER A 32 -6.07 -1.16 1.04
CA SER A 32 -6.62 -1.07 2.39
C SER A 32 -7.14 -2.43 2.86
N PHE A 33 -6.59 -2.91 3.98
CA PHE A 33 -6.81 -4.26 4.49
C PHE A 33 -7.39 -4.21 5.90
N ALA A 34 -8.52 -4.89 6.11
CA ALA A 34 -9.13 -5.04 7.42
C ALA A 34 -8.23 -5.86 8.38
N PRO A 35 -8.34 -5.68 9.70
CA PRO A 35 -7.60 -6.48 10.69
C PRO A 35 -7.78 -7.99 10.54
N SER A 36 -8.92 -8.43 10.00
CA SER A 36 -9.25 -9.84 9.79
C SER A 36 -8.59 -10.47 8.55
N VAL A 37 -7.89 -9.68 7.73
CA VAL A 37 -7.22 -10.18 6.53
C VAL A 37 -5.94 -10.90 6.94
N ASP A 38 -5.70 -12.07 6.36
CA ASP A 38 -4.50 -12.86 6.64
C ASP A 38 -3.22 -12.07 6.31
N ASP A 39 -2.24 -12.16 7.20
CA ASP A 39 -0.96 -11.48 7.10
C ASP A 39 -0.23 -11.79 5.78
N LEU A 40 -0.27 -13.04 5.32
CA LEU A 40 0.37 -13.46 4.08
C LEU A 40 -0.26 -12.77 2.87
N VAL A 41 -1.58 -12.51 2.90
CA VAL A 41 -2.28 -11.78 1.83
C VAL A 41 -1.78 -10.34 1.76
N VAL A 42 -1.68 -9.65 2.91
CA VAL A 42 -1.21 -8.25 2.95
C VAL A 42 0.25 -8.17 2.50
N LYS A 43 1.11 -9.08 2.96
CA LYS A 43 2.52 -9.17 2.51
C LYS A 43 2.65 -9.45 1.02
N THR A 44 1.78 -10.30 0.47
CA THR A 44 1.78 -10.61 -0.96
C THR A 44 1.36 -9.40 -1.79
N ALA A 45 0.34 -8.67 -1.36
CA ALA A 45 -0.07 -7.42 -1.99
C ALA A 45 1.06 -6.37 -1.93
N LEU A 46 1.66 -6.14 -0.75
CA LEU A 46 2.80 -5.24 -0.58
C LEU A 46 3.96 -5.60 -1.51
N ASN A 47 4.32 -6.89 -1.58
CA ASN A 47 5.34 -7.38 -2.49
C ASN A 47 5.01 -7.07 -3.96
N GLY A 48 3.76 -7.28 -4.38
CA GLY A 48 3.33 -6.94 -5.73
C GLY A 48 3.42 -5.44 -6.03
N MET A 49 2.91 -4.60 -5.11
CA MET A 49 2.87 -3.14 -5.27
C MET A 49 4.25 -2.51 -5.41
N VAL A 50 5.26 -3.02 -4.70
CA VAL A 50 6.63 -2.49 -4.75
C VAL A 50 7.56 -3.25 -5.70
N GLY A 51 7.06 -4.26 -6.43
CA GLY A 51 7.88 -5.10 -7.32
C GLY A 51 8.96 -5.91 -6.57
N GLY A 52 8.58 -6.54 -5.45
CA GLY A 52 9.43 -7.30 -4.53
C GLY A 52 9.93 -6.48 -3.34
N ALA A 53 9.35 -6.68 -2.15
CA ALA A 53 9.70 -5.88 -0.99
C ALA A 53 11.07 -6.25 -0.42
N SER A 54 11.84 -5.24 -0.01
CA SER A 54 13.10 -5.45 0.72
C SER A 54 12.84 -5.94 2.14
N ARG A 55 13.89 -6.42 2.82
CA ARG A 55 13.80 -6.79 4.24
C ARG A 55 13.35 -5.62 5.12
N GLU A 56 13.78 -4.41 4.79
CA GLU A 56 13.42 -3.18 5.50
C GLU A 56 11.92 -2.89 5.36
N ILE A 57 11.37 -2.94 4.15
CA ILE A 57 9.94 -2.72 3.90
C ILE A 57 9.10 -3.77 4.63
N LEU A 58 9.50 -5.04 4.60
CA LEU A 58 8.83 -6.10 5.34
C LEU A 58 8.92 -5.93 6.86
N GLN A 59 10.01 -5.35 7.37
CA GLN A 59 10.15 -5.03 8.78
C GLN A 59 9.26 -3.85 9.17
N GLY A 60 9.24 -2.77 8.38
CA GLY A 60 8.35 -1.63 8.60
C GLY A 60 6.88 -2.04 8.58
N PHE A 61 6.49 -2.94 7.67
CA PHE A 61 5.17 -3.57 7.70
C PHE A 61 4.89 -4.28 9.02
N ARG A 62 5.81 -5.14 9.48
CA ARG A 62 5.67 -5.86 10.77
C ARG A 62 5.53 -4.89 11.94
N ASP A 63 6.27 -3.79 11.95
CA ASP A 63 6.23 -2.82 13.03
C ASP A 63 4.90 -2.06 13.08
N VAL A 64 4.33 -1.71 11.92
CA VAL A 64 2.97 -1.16 11.82
C VAL A 64 1.92 -2.20 12.22
N GLN A 65 2.09 -3.44 11.77
CA GLN A 65 1.18 -4.53 12.07
C GLN A 65 1.15 -4.83 13.58
N GLN A 66 2.29 -4.82 14.24
CA GLN A 66 2.45 -5.09 15.67
C GLN A 66 2.23 -3.85 16.55
N ARG A 67 1.80 -2.73 15.97
CA ARG A 67 1.54 -1.45 16.67
C ARG A 67 2.76 -0.89 17.39
N ARG A 68 3.98 -1.19 16.90
CA ARG A 68 5.21 -0.54 17.37
C ARG A 68 5.36 0.88 16.82
N THR A 69 4.78 1.12 15.65
CA THR A 69 4.60 2.44 15.05
C THR A 69 3.23 2.47 14.36
N ASN A 70 2.65 3.65 14.19
CA ASN A 70 1.42 3.81 13.40
C ASN A 70 1.71 3.99 11.91
N ARG A 71 2.95 4.36 11.55
CA ARG A 71 3.35 4.69 10.19
C ARG A 71 4.79 4.29 9.92
N PHE A 72 5.02 3.79 8.72
CA PHE A 72 6.35 3.56 8.14
C PHE A 72 6.36 4.13 6.72
N ALA A 73 7.35 4.96 6.41
CA ALA A 73 7.56 5.50 5.06
C ALA A 73 8.84 4.90 4.47
N PHE A 74 8.88 4.69 3.16
CA PHE A 74 10.02 4.08 2.49
C PHE A 74 10.24 4.63 1.08
N ARG A 75 11.45 4.39 0.57
CA ARG A 75 11.82 4.55 -0.84
C ARG A 75 12.41 3.26 -1.38
N LYS A 76 12.13 2.94 -2.65
CA LYS A 76 12.73 1.82 -3.37
C LYS A 76 12.90 2.18 -4.84
N GLY A 77 14.13 2.50 -5.24
CA GLY A 77 14.37 3.05 -6.58
C GLY A 77 13.58 4.35 -6.75
N SER A 78 12.85 4.48 -7.85
CA SER A 78 11.96 5.63 -8.14
C SER A 78 10.57 5.52 -7.51
N LEU A 79 10.37 4.58 -6.57
CA LEU A 79 9.11 4.45 -5.84
C LEU A 79 9.25 5.01 -4.43
N GLU A 80 8.22 5.72 -4.01
CA GLU A 80 7.95 6.09 -2.63
C GLU A 80 6.74 5.32 -2.12
N GLY A 81 6.64 5.17 -0.81
CA GLY A 81 5.46 4.58 -0.24
C GLY A 81 5.33 4.76 1.26
N THR A 82 4.15 4.41 1.74
CA THR A 82 3.84 4.40 3.16
C THR A 82 2.99 3.19 3.53
N ILE A 83 3.22 2.69 4.73
CA ILE A 83 2.42 1.67 5.39
C ILE A 83 1.91 2.30 6.67
N GLU A 84 0.59 2.32 6.84
CA GLU A 84 -0.07 3.03 7.92
C GLU A 84 -1.15 2.17 8.54
N ARG A 85 -1.30 2.26 9.85
CA ARG A 85 -2.47 1.72 10.55
C ARG A 85 -3.41 2.88 10.83
N ASN A 86 -4.60 2.87 10.23
CA ASN A 86 -5.56 3.96 10.39
C ASN A 86 -6.45 3.78 11.64
N GLU A 87 -7.31 4.76 11.91
CA GLU A 87 -8.20 4.79 13.07
C GLU A 87 -9.22 3.64 13.12
N ARG A 88 -9.50 2.99 11.98
CA ARG A 88 -10.35 1.79 11.88
C ARG A 88 -9.55 0.50 12.02
N ASP A 89 -8.31 0.59 12.51
CA ASP A 89 -7.34 -0.48 12.66
C ASP A 89 -6.95 -1.18 11.35
N ARG A 90 -7.30 -0.59 10.20
CA ARG A 90 -6.94 -1.14 8.89
C ARG A 90 -5.49 -0.83 8.58
N ILE A 91 -4.82 -1.75 7.90
CA ILE A 91 -3.54 -1.46 7.26
C ILE A 91 -3.83 -0.79 5.92
N TYR A 92 -3.31 0.41 5.75
CA TYR A 92 -3.24 1.13 4.49
C TYR A 92 -1.82 1.04 3.93
N ILE A 93 -1.71 0.82 2.63
CA ILE A 93 -0.44 0.81 1.90
C ILE A 93 -0.63 1.73 0.70
N GLY A 94 0.19 2.76 0.57
CA GLY A 94 0.28 3.60 -0.61
C GLY A 94 1.67 3.48 -1.23
N VAL A 95 1.73 3.35 -2.55
CA VAL A 95 2.98 3.32 -3.32
C VAL A 95 2.82 4.22 -4.53
N TRP A 96 3.73 5.17 -4.73
CA TRP A 96 3.69 6.13 -5.82
C TRP A 96 5.06 6.33 -6.46
N ASP A 97 5.06 6.85 -7.69
CA ASP A 97 6.27 7.33 -8.37
C ASP A 97 6.81 8.57 -7.63
N GLU A 98 8.12 8.65 -7.40
CA GLU A 98 8.76 9.75 -6.66
C GLU A 98 8.51 11.15 -7.26
N ASN A 99 8.14 11.20 -8.55
CA ASN A 99 7.83 12.44 -9.25
C ASN A 99 6.36 12.87 -9.10
N LEU A 100 5.56 12.15 -8.31
CA LEU A 100 4.19 12.52 -8.00
C LEU A 100 4.19 13.70 -7.01
N HIS A 101 3.83 14.89 -7.50
CA HIS A 101 3.70 16.13 -6.72
C HIS A 101 2.33 16.78 -6.94
#